data_AF-A0A2I0NC18-F1
#
_entry.id   AF-A0A2I0NC18-F1
#
_cell.length_a   1.000
_cell.length_b   1.000
_cell.length_c   1.000
_cell.angle_alpha   90.00
_cell.angle_beta   90.00
_cell.angle_gamma   90.00
#
_symmetry.space_group_name_H-M   'P 1'
#
loop_
_entity.id
_entity.type
_entity.pdbx_description
1 polymer ?
#
loop_
_entity_poly.entity_id
_entity_poly.type
_entity_poly.pdbx_seq_one_letter_code
_entity_poly.pdbx_strand_id
1 'polypeptide(L)'
;NINVRKTICEAGILASLALKFGSQGLAYAIAMVIKSVYGINQALAMSVILPYVMEFNLTTSANKLVFISKAFGDNISDISVVEAAIKAIENVRKISIENNIPQRLNELNIAEEDLLKIAKIARNYEFLHNLPRPVSREDILTILSSAY
;
A
#
# COMPACT_ATOMS: atom_id res chain seq x y z
N ASN A 1 2.20 26.96 -3.64
CA ASN A 1 1.01 27.14 -4.49
C ASN A 1 -0.24 26.87 -3.66
N ILE A 2 -1.14 27.85 -3.47
CA ILE A 2 -2.30 27.71 -2.57
C ILE A 2 -3.38 26.78 -3.13
N ASN A 3 -3.56 26.77 -4.45
CA ASN A 3 -4.54 25.90 -5.11
C ASN A 3 -4.15 24.43 -4.94
N VAL A 4 -2.86 24.09 -5.11
CA VAL A 4 -2.35 22.73 -4.87
C VAL A 4 -2.61 22.28 -3.43
N ARG A 5 -2.36 23.15 -2.43
CA ARG A 5 -2.65 22.82 -1.03
C ARG A 5 -4.13 22.58 -0.78
N LYS A 6 -5.01 23.41 -1.36
CA LYS A 6 -6.46 23.23 -1.27
C LYS A 6 -6.88 21.86 -1.83
N THR A 7 -6.40 21.50 -3.02
CA THR A 7 -6.69 20.20 -3.64
C THR A 7 -6.19 19.02 -2.81
N ILE A 8 -4.97 19.12 -2.23
CA ILE A 8 -4.44 18.07 -1.34
C ILE A 8 -5.30 17.95 -0.07
N CYS A 9 -5.75 19.06 0.52
CA CYS A 9 -6.65 19.03 1.66
C CYS A 9 -7.99 18.37 1.33
N GLU A 10 -8.60 18.73 0.20
CA GLU A 10 -9.84 18.11 -0.29
C GLU A 10 -9.67 16.60 -0.51
N ALA A 11 -8.57 16.20 -1.16
CA ALA A 11 -8.23 14.79 -1.35
C ALA A 11 -8.08 14.03 -0.02
N GLY A 12 -7.40 14.64 0.97
CA GLY A 12 -7.24 14.04 2.30
C GLY A 12 -8.56 13.84 3.04
N ILE A 13 -9.50 14.79 2.90
CA ILE A 13 -10.84 14.69 3.49
C ILE A 13 -11.62 13.55 2.83
N LEU A 14 -11.62 13.48 1.48
CA LEU A 14 -12.31 12.43 0.74
C LEU A 14 -11.74 11.03 1.07
N ALA A 15 -10.41 10.91 1.16
CA ALA A 15 -9.76 9.67 1.56
C ALA A 15 -10.15 9.24 2.98
N SER A 16 -10.19 10.19 3.93
CA SER A 16 -10.61 9.92 5.31
C SER A 16 -12.08 9.49 5.40
N LEU A 17 -12.96 10.11 4.60
CA LEU A 17 -14.36 9.73 4.52
C LEU A 17 -14.52 8.32 3.95
N ALA A 18 -13.78 7.98 2.89
CA ALA A 18 -13.79 6.64 2.31
C ALA A 18 -13.31 5.59 3.33
N LEU A 19 -12.24 5.87 4.08
CA LEU A 19 -11.74 4.97 5.12
C LEU A 19 -12.73 4.77 6.27
N LYS A 20 -13.56 5.76 6.59
CA LYS A 20 -14.60 5.64 7.63
C LYS A 20 -15.68 4.61 7.25
N PHE A 21 -16.01 4.50 5.96
CA PHE A 21 -16.98 3.53 5.45
C PHE A 21 -16.34 2.23 4.96
N GLY A 22 -15.02 2.22 4.82
CA GLY A 22 -14.22 1.04 4.51
C GLY A 22 -13.58 0.42 5.74
N SER A 23 -12.61 -0.46 5.49
CA SER A 23 -11.72 -0.99 6.52
C SER A 23 -10.28 -0.64 6.19
N GLN A 24 -9.43 -0.59 7.23
CA GLN A 24 -8.00 -0.42 7.03
C GLN A 24 -7.40 -1.64 6.34
N GLY A 25 -6.47 -1.40 5.43
CA GLY A 25 -5.87 -2.45 4.61
C GLY A 25 -4.64 -3.11 5.24
N LEU A 26 -4.12 -4.12 4.55
CA LEU A 26 -2.90 -4.84 4.94
C LEU A 26 -1.67 -3.92 5.04
N ALA A 27 -1.52 -2.95 4.12
CA ALA A 27 -0.43 -1.97 4.14
C ALA A 27 -0.42 -1.14 5.45
N TYR A 28 -1.60 -0.78 5.95
CA TYR A 28 -1.75 -0.03 7.20
C TYR A 28 -1.35 -0.88 8.41
N ALA A 29 -1.76 -2.16 8.45
CA ALA A 29 -1.36 -3.10 9.50
C ALA A 29 0.16 -3.25 9.59
N ILE A 30 0.82 -3.51 8.45
CA ILE A 30 2.28 -3.65 8.40
C ILE A 30 2.97 -2.35 8.85
N ALA A 31 2.50 -1.20 8.38
CA ALA A 31 3.06 0.10 8.73
C ALA A 31 2.94 0.43 10.24
N MET A 32 1.84 0.03 10.89
CA MET A 32 1.70 0.18 12.34
C MET A 32 2.72 -0.65 13.12
N VAL A 33 3.00 -1.88 12.68
CA VAL A 33 4.02 -2.72 13.31
C VAL A 33 5.41 -2.11 13.11
N ILE A 34 5.74 -1.69 11.89
CA ILE A 34 7.04 -1.06 11.59
C ILE A 34 7.24 0.17 12.48
N LYS A 35 6.22 1.03 12.62
CA LYS A 35 6.26 2.16 13.54
C LYS A 35 6.48 1.72 14.99
N SER A 36 5.77 0.69 15.43
CA SER A 36 5.88 0.19 16.81
C SER A 36 7.24 -0.43 17.12
N VAL A 37 7.90 -1.08 16.16
CA VAL A 37 9.15 -1.83 16.36
C VAL A 37 10.37 -0.94 16.12
N TYR A 38 10.34 -0.09 15.10
CA TYR A 38 11.49 0.71 14.64
C TYR A 38 11.35 2.21 14.88
N GLY A 39 10.19 2.70 15.33
CA GLY A 39 9.94 4.13 15.48
C GLY A 39 9.82 4.89 14.15
N ILE A 40 9.84 4.19 13.01
CA ILE A 40 9.71 4.78 11.67
C ILE A 40 8.32 5.41 11.51
N ASN A 41 8.25 6.54 10.81
CA ASN A 41 6.99 7.20 10.51
C ASN A 41 6.04 6.23 9.76
N GLN A 42 4.82 6.07 10.26
CA GLN A 42 3.84 5.14 9.71
C GLN A 42 3.46 5.45 8.26
N ALA A 43 3.31 6.72 7.88
CA ALA A 43 2.98 7.09 6.51
C ALA A 43 4.14 6.76 5.56
N LEU A 44 5.39 6.95 6.01
CA LEU A 44 6.58 6.55 5.27
C LEU A 44 6.60 5.04 5.06
N ALA A 45 6.51 4.25 6.13
CA ALA A 45 6.48 2.79 6.06
C ALA A 45 5.32 2.27 5.17
N MET A 46 4.14 2.89 5.27
CA MET A 46 3.00 2.57 4.43
C MET A 46 3.26 2.87 2.95
N SER A 47 3.94 3.99 2.65
CA SER A 47 4.26 4.37 1.26
C SER A 47 5.22 3.38 0.61
N VAL A 48 6.19 2.86 1.36
CA VAL A 48 7.12 1.83 0.88
C VAL A 48 6.40 0.51 0.61
N ILE A 49 5.52 0.06 1.51
CA ILE A 49 4.89 -1.26 1.39
C ILE A 49 3.70 -1.29 0.43
N LEU A 50 3.06 -0.14 0.16
CA LEU A 50 1.80 -0.07 -0.59
C LEU A 50 1.86 -0.71 -1.99
N PRO A 51 2.88 -0.46 -2.83
CA PRO A 51 2.97 -1.10 -4.15
C PRO A 51 2.98 -2.63 -4.08
N TYR A 52 3.73 -3.20 -3.13
CA TYR A 52 3.84 -4.66 -2.96
C TYR A 52 2.52 -5.28 -2.46
N VAL A 53 1.77 -4.56 -1.61
CA VAL A 53 0.42 -4.97 -1.21
C VAL A 53 -0.56 -4.88 -2.38
N MET A 54 -0.42 -3.88 -3.27
CA MET A 54 -1.25 -3.79 -4.48
C MET A 54 -0.95 -4.95 -5.44
N GLU A 55 0.33 -5.31 -5.63
CA GLU A 55 0.75 -6.48 -6.43
C GLU A 55 0.14 -7.78 -5.91
N PHE A 56 0.22 -8.01 -4.59
CA PHE A 56 -0.41 -9.15 -3.94
C PHE A 56 -1.93 -9.21 -4.22
N ASN A 57 -2.59 -8.04 -4.25
CA ASN A 57 -4.01 -7.91 -4.49
C ASN A 57 -4.41 -7.93 -5.98
N LEU A 58 -3.48 -8.04 -6.94
CA LEU A 58 -3.82 -8.15 -8.37
C LEU A 58 -4.77 -9.33 -8.63
N THR A 59 -4.50 -10.47 -8.01
CA THR A 59 -5.30 -11.69 -8.19
C THR A 59 -6.74 -11.59 -7.69
N THR A 60 -7.01 -10.73 -6.70
CA THR A 60 -8.33 -10.63 -6.05
C THR A 60 -9.08 -9.35 -6.35
N SER A 61 -8.35 -8.29 -6.70
CA SER A 61 -8.85 -6.92 -6.70
C SER A 61 -8.39 -6.12 -7.92
N ALA A 62 -7.89 -6.75 -9.00
CA ALA A 62 -7.51 -6.05 -10.23
C ALA A 62 -8.62 -5.08 -10.72
N ASN A 63 -9.88 -5.52 -10.76
CA ASN A 63 -11.02 -4.67 -11.13
C ASN A 63 -11.14 -3.39 -10.30
N LYS A 64 -10.77 -3.43 -9.00
CA LYS A 64 -10.77 -2.26 -8.12
C LYS A 64 -9.55 -1.36 -8.37
N LEU A 65 -8.39 -1.95 -8.63
CA LEU A 65 -7.16 -1.23 -8.95
C LEU A 65 -7.27 -0.45 -10.27
N VAL A 66 -8.08 -0.91 -11.22
CA VAL A 66 -8.37 -0.15 -12.46
C VAL A 66 -8.90 1.26 -12.18
N PHE A 67 -9.70 1.46 -11.11
CA PHE A 67 -10.18 2.81 -10.76
C PHE A 67 -9.05 3.76 -10.36
N ILE A 68 -7.96 3.23 -9.80
CA ILE A 68 -6.78 4.01 -9.45
C ILE A 68 -6.06 4.46 -10.73
N SER A 69 -5.87 3.56 -11.70
CA SER A 69 -5.31 3.90 -13.02
C SER A 69 -6.16 4.95 -13.76
N LYS A 70 -7.48 4.80 -13.75
CA LYS A 70 -8.41 5.83 -14.26
C LYS A 70 -8.24 7.18 -13.55
N ALA A 71 -8.09 7.17 -12.22
CA ALA A 71 -7.88 8.40 -11.45
C ALA A 71 -6.53 9.08 -11.76
N PHE A 72 -5.51 8.31 -12.17
CA PHE A 72 -4.26 8.85 -12.70
C PHE A 72 -4.36 9.38 -14.14
N GLY A 73 -5.48 9.16 -14.82
CA GLY A 73 -5.70 9.62 -16.19
C GLY A 73 -5.09 8.70 -17.26
N ASP A 74 -4.76 7.45 -16.91
CA ASP A 74 -4.22 6.50 -17.87
C ASP A 74 -5.25 6.15 -18.96
N ASN A 75 -4.79 6.05 -20.20
CA ASN A 75 -5.58 5.38 -21.24
C ASN A 75 -5.46 3.86 -21.06
N ILE A 76 -6.61 3.23 -20.80
CA ILE A 76 -6.73 1.80 -20.54
C ILE A 76 -7.73 1.10 -21.47
N SER A 77 -8.13 1.75 -22.56
CA SER A 77 -9.19 1.28 -23.47
C SER A 77 -8.82 -0.02 -24.19
N ASP A 78 -7.55 -0.15 -24.54
CA ASP A 78 -7.01 -1.22 -25.42
C ASP A 78 -6.16 -2.24 -24.65
N ILE A 79 -6.27 -2.27 -23.32
CA ILE A 79 -5.52 -3.18 -22.45
C ILE A 79 -6.45 -3.97 -21.55
N SER A 80 -5.96 -5.10 -21.06
CA SER A 80 -6.67 -5.94 -20.11
C SER A 80 -6.83 -5.26 -18.74
N VAL A 81 -7.80 -5.75 -17.95
CA VAL A 81 -8.00 -5.32 -16.56
C VAL A 81 -6.72 -5.47 -15.73
N VAL A 82 -5.95 -6.55 -15.95
CA VAL A 82 -4.71 -6.82 -15.22
C VAL A 82 -3.64 -5.81 -15.61
N GLU A 83 -3.47 -5.51 -16.90
CA GLU A 83 -2.52 -4.48 -17.36
C GLU A 83 -2.89 -3.09 -16.84
N ALA A 84 -4.18 -2.74 -16.81
CA ALA A 84 -4.65 -1.49 -16.21
C ALA A 84 -4.39 -1.44 -14.69
N ALA A 85 -4.56 -2.56 -13.98
CA ALA A 85 -4.22 -2.64 -12.57
C ALA A 85 -2.70 -2.53 -12.31
N ILE A 86 -1.87 -3.08 -13.20
CA ILE A 86 -0.40 -2.92 -13.16
C ILE A 86 -0.02 -1.46 -13.36
N LYS A 87 -0.62 -0.75 -14.33
CA LYS A 87 -0.40 0.69 -14.51
C LYS A 87 -0.70 1.51 -13.24
N ALA A 88 -1.74 1.15 -12.49
CA ALA A 88 -2.02 1.79 -11.21
C ALA A 88 -0.86 1.63 -10.20
N ILE A 89 -0.25 0.45 -10.13
CA ILE A 89 0.88 0.15 -9.26
C ILE A 89 2.12 0.93 -9.70
N GLU A 90 2.38 0.96 -11.02
CA GLU A 90 3.49 1.71 -11.61
C GLU A 90 3.36 3.21 -11.32
N ASN A 91 2.15 3.78 -11.42
CA ASN A 91 1.90 5.18 -11.08
C ASN A 91 2.16 5.48 -9.59
N VAL A 92 1.75 4.58 -8.69
CA VAL A 92 2.07 4.71 -7.26
C VAL A 92 3.58 4.66 -7.02
N ARG A 93 4.30 3.73 -7.66
CA ARG A 93 5.77 3.65 -7.59
C ARG A 93 6.43 4.92 -8.14
N LYS A 94 5.96 5.41 -9.29
CA LYS A 94 6.47 6.62 -9.93
C LYS A 94 6.37 7.83 -9.00
N ILE A 95 5.20 8.07 -8.42
CA ILE A 95 5.01 9.17 -7.45
C ILE A 95 5.91 9.01 -6.23
N SER A 96 6.06 7.78 -5.74
CA SER A 96 6.96 7.47 -4.62
C SER A 96 8.40 7.88 -4.95
N ILE A 97 8.91 7.48 -6.12
CA ILE A 97 10.25 7.82 -6.61
C ILE A 97 10.42 9.33 -6.82
N GLU A 98 9.46 9.99 -7.47
CA GLU A 98 9.50 11.45 -7.73
C GLU A 98 9.55 12.27 -6.44
N ASN A 99 9.03 11.74 -5.33
CA ASN A 99 9.05 12.38 -4.01
C ASN A 99 10.20 11.90 -3.11
N ASN A 100 11.18 11.17 -3.65
CA ASN A 100 12.33 10.62 -2.92
C ASN A 100 11.92 9.77 -1.72
N ILE A 101 10.81 9.03 -1.85
CA ILE A 101 10.42 8.03 -0.85
C ILE A 101 11.29 6.79 -1.07
N PRO A 102 11.79 6.15 -0.01
CA PRO A 102 12.50 4.87 -0.11
C PRO A 102 11.64 3.79 -0.79
N GLN A 103 12.25 2.94 -1.61
CA GLN A 103 11.51 1.91 -2.37
C GLN A 103 11.56 0.53 -1.73
N ARG A 104 12.47 0.34 -0.77
CA ARG A 104 12.76 -0.93 -0.11
C ARG A 104 12.77 -0.78 1.41
N LEU A 105 12.52 -1.88 2.11
CA LEU A 105 12.54 -1.92 3.58
C LEU A 105 13.96 -1.76 4.14
N ASN A 106 14.99 -2.26 3.44
CA ASN A 106 16.39 -2.10 3.84
C ASN A 106 16.85 -0.62 3.82
N GLU A 107 16.33 0.21 2.91
CA GLU A 107 16.55 1.66 2.87
C GLU A 107 15.97 2.38 4.11
N LEU A 108 15.04 1.73 4.82
CA LEU A 108 14.51 2.20 6.10
C LEU A 108 15.30 1.69 7.31
N ASN A 109 16.42 0.99 7.11
CA ASN A 109 17.21 0.32 8.14
C ASN A 109 16.43 -0.76 8.92
N ILE A 110 15.48 -1.42 8.27
CA ILE A 110 14.78 -2.59 8.82
C ILE A 110 15.65 -3.82 8.58
N ALA A 111 15.88 -4.62 9.63
CA ALA A 111 16.66 -5.84 9.53
C ALA A 111 15.82 -6.96 8.88
N GLU A 112 16.42 -7.74 7.98
CA GLU A 112 15.74 -8.85 7.29
C GLU A 112 15.22 -9.92 8.27
N GLU A 113 15.97 -10.16 9.34
CA GLU A 113 15.63 -11.10 10.43
C GLU A 113 14.34 -10.72 11.18
N ASP A 114 13.98 -9.43 11.19
CA ASP A 114 12.76 -8.95 11.83
C ASP A 114 11.51 -9.10 10.95
N LEU A 115 11.63 -9.42 9.66
CA LEU A 115 10.48 -9.53 8.75
C LEU A 115 9.48 -10.58 9.26
N LEU A 116 9.96 -11.71 9.79
CA LEU A 116 9.09 -12.74 10.38
C LEU A 116 8.35 -12.24 11.63
N LYS A 117 9.02 -11.43 12.46
CA LYS A 117 8.40 -10.81 13.64
C LYS A 117 7.34 -9.81 13.21
N ILE A 118 7.64 -8.97 12.22
CA ILE A 118 6.69 -8.01 11.66
C ILE A 118 5.46 -8.72 11.11
N ALA A 119 5.63 -9.79 10.31
CA ALA A 119 4.54 -10.58 9.75
C ALA A 119 3.63 -11.20 10.84
N LYS A 120 4.24 -11.76 11.89
CA LYS A 120 3.50 -12.35 13.03
C LYS A 120 2.63 -11.33 13.75
N ILE A 121 3.19 -10.16 14.07
CA ILE A 121 2.44 -9.11 14.78
C ILE A 121 1.36 -8.52 13.87
N ALA A 122 1.68 -8.26 12.60
CA ALA A 122 0.75 -7.67 11.65
C ALA A 122 -0.49 -8.55 11.44
N ARG A 123 -0.33 -9.88 11.39
CA ARG A 123 -1.46 -10.80 11.23
C ARG A 123 -2.47 -10.72 12.37
N ASN A 124 -2.09 -10.27 13.56
CA ASN A 124 -2.96 -10.23 14.73
C ASN A 124 -3.92 -9.03 14.75
N TYR A 125 -3.83 -8.09 13.79
CA TYR A 125 -4.80 -7.00 13.70
C TYR A 125 -6.18 -7.51 13.29
N GLU A 126 -7.18 -7.29 14.15
CA GLU A 126 -8.55 -7.81 13.99
C GLU A 126 -9.22 -7.36 12.68
N PHE A 127 -8.95 -6.13 12.22
CA PHE A 127 -9.54 -5.61 10.99
C PHE A 127 -9.09 -6.36 9.73
N LEU A 128 -8.01 -7.15 9.78
CA LEU A 128 -7.60 -8.00 8.66
C LEU A 128 -8.60 -9.13 8.37
N HIS A 129 -9.48 -9.47 9.31
CA HIS A 129 -10.57 -10.42 9.08
C HIS A 129 -11.63 -9.90 8.10
N ASN A 130 -11.70 -8.58 7.90
CA ASN A 130 -12.63 -7.93 6.98
C ASN A 130 -12.06 -7.76 5.56
N LEU A 131 -10.86 -8.29 5.30
CA LEU A 131 -10.26 -8.20 3.97
C LEU A 131 -11.00 -9.08 2.95
N PRO A 132 -11.03 -8.69 1.65
CA PRO A 132 -11.68 -9.46 0.60
C PRO A 132 -11.14 -10.90 0.44
N ARG A 133 -9.92 -11.14 0.92
CA ARG A 133 -9.25 -12.43 0.91
C ARG A 133 -8.60 -12.66 2.29
N PRO A 134 -8.69 -13.87 2.86
CA PRO A 134 -7.93 -14.25 4.04
C PRO A 134 -6.43 -14.11 3.77
N VAL A 135 -5.72 -13.42 4.65
CA VAL A 135 -4.28 -13.24 4.57
C VAL A 135 -3.62 -14.09 5.65
N SER A 136 -2.71 -14.97 5.27
CA SER A 136 -1.89 -15.77 6.20
C SER A 136 -0.66 -14.99 6.64
N ARG A 137 0.05 -15.47 7.67
CA ARG A 137 1.35 -14.89 8.06
C ARG A 137 2.36 -15.03 6.92
N GLU A 138 2.31 -16.15 6.21
CA GLU A 138 3.19 -16.50 5.09
C GLU A 138 2.98 -15.55 3.90
N ASP A 139 1.73 -15.16 3.64
CA ASP A 139 1.41 -14.13 2.64
C ASP A 139 2.07 -12.78 3.02
N ILE A 140 1.95 -12.35 4.28
CA ILE A 140 2.56 -11.10 4.76
C ILE A 140 4.08 -11.18 4.66
N LEU A 141 4.67 -12.30 5.05
CA LEU A 141 6.11 -12.51 4.93
C LEU A 141 6.58 -12.47 3.47
N THR A 142 5.81 -13.03 2.55
CA THR A 142 6.09 -12.97 1.12
C THR A 142 6.08 -11.52 0.63
N ILE A 143 5.09 -10.72 1.02
CA ILE A 143 5.03 -9.29 0.69
C ILE A 143 6.24 -8.54 1.24
N LEU A 144 6.59 -8.78 2.52
CA LEU A 144 7.75 -8.17 3.16
C LEU A 144 9.06 -8.56 2.49
N SER A 145 9.21 -9.82 2.10
CA SER A 145 10.40 -10.32 1.41
C SER A 145 10.53 -9.72 0.01
N SER A 146 9.42 -9.57 -0.71
CA SER A 146 9.39 -8.87 -2.01
C SER A 146 9.72 -7.38 -1.89
N ALA A 147 9.49 -6.78 -0.71
CA ALA A 147 9.74 -5.37 -0.42
C ALA A 147 11.10 -5.10 0.23
N TYR A 148 11.85 -6.14 0.59
CA TYR A 148 13.26 -6.02 1.01
C TYR A 148 14.14 -5.70 -0.20
#